data_AF-A0A0J9WFZ7-F1
#
_entry.id   AF-A0A0J9WFZ7-F1
#
_cell.length_a   1.000
_cell.length_b   1.000
_cell.length_c   1.000
_cell.angle_alpha   90.00
_cell.angle_beta   90.00
_cell.angle_gamma   90.00
#
_symmetry.space_group_name_H-M   'P 1'
#
loop_
_entity.id
_entity.type
_entity.pdbx_description
1 polymer ?
#
loop_
_entity_poly.entity_id
_entity_poly.type
_entity_poly.pdbx_seq_one_letter_code
_entity_poly.pdbx_strand_id
1 'polypeptide(L)'
;MEAIDDLFPNPAPSATHYFDESELLEDWSESIPSGVCLKSEDVKELLFGFDTHVQAKAMELIKIPFDAAKLRSIDRDIDSSKELQPSEKATLKQFIRFYGHKERKRPRDMLLRDKDTKKTSLRIRKETAFMGYTWRRMRPGGYIDPKVTEMPNMDESQALTPNIEC
;
A
#
# COMPACT_ATOMS: atom_id res chain seq x y z
N MET A 1 -11.03 61.69 46.40
CA MET A 1 -10.66 61.30 45.01
C MET A 1 -10.13 59.89 45.12
N GLU A 2 -10.96 58.90 45.43
CA GLU A 2 -11.99 58.27 44.56
C GLU A 2 -11.47 57.86 43.18
N ALA A 3 -11.36 56.53 43.05
CA ALA A 3 -11.58 55.61 41.93
C ALA A 3 -11.36 56.09 40.49
N ILE A 4 -10.57 55.32 39.74
CA ILE A 4 -10.98 54.76 38.43
C ILE A 4 -10.33 53.36 38.30
N ASP A 5 -11.11 52.35 38.65
CA ASP A 5 -10.98 51.00 38.08
C ASP A 5 -11.45 51.02 36.61
N ASP A 6 -10.98 50.03 35.87
CA ASP A 6 -11.42 49.58 34.53
C ASP A 6 -10.92 50.36 33.31
N LEU A 7 -10.04 49.72 32.54
CA LEU A 7 -10.48 48.96 31.36
C LEU A 7 -9.30 48.68 30.44
N PHE A 8 -8.54 47.61 30.68
CA PHE A 8 -7.99 46.81 29.58
C PHE A 8 -7.95 45.34 30.03
N PRO A 9 -8.71 44.44 29.38
CA PRO A 9 -8.62 43.03 29.68
C PRO A 9 -7.20 42.57 29.40
N ASN A 10 -6.58 42.00 30.43
CA ASN A 10 -5.30 41.32 30.38
C ASN A 10 -5.34 40.32 29.22
N PRO A 11 -4.55 40.49 28.13
CA PRO A 11 -4.54 39.51 27.06
C PRO A 11 -3.94 38.22 27.62
N ALA A 12 -4.79 37.22 27.82
CA ALA A 12 -4.41 35.89 28.26
C ALA A 12 -3.20 35.40 27.45
N PRO A 13 -2.07 35.04 28.09
CA PRO A 13 -0.98 34.40 27.38
C PRO A 13 -1.29 32.90 27.30
N SER A 14 -2.03 32.45 26.26
CA SER A 14 -2.04 31.02 25.87
C SER A 14 -2.99 30.64 24.71
N ALA A 15 -3.52 31.57 23.91
CA ALA A 15 -4.21 31.19 22.67
C ALA A 15 -3.26 30.92 21.48
N THR A 16 -1.99 30.63 21.77
CA THR A 16 -0.96 30.21 20.79
C THR A 16 -0.36 28.85 21.15
N HIS A 17 -1.17 27.94 21.71
CA HIS A 17 -0.86 26.51 21.78
C HIS A 17 -1.21 25.82 20.45
N TYR A 18 -0.62 26.28 19.34
CA TYR A 18 -0.85 25.65 18.03
C TYR A 18 0.28 24.69 17.59
N PHE A 19 1.40 24.67 18.30
CA PHE A 19 2.46 23.66 18.11
C PHE A 19 3.20 23.48 19.43
N ASP A 20 2.59 22.77 20.38
CA ASP A 20 3.39 22.14 21.42
C ASP A 20 4.05 20.92 20.74
N GLU A 21 5.32 21.04 20.39
CA GLU A 21 6.13 19.96 19.80
C GLU A 21 6.38 18.79 20.79
N SER A 22 5.53 18.70 21.82
CA SER A 22 5.45 17.62 22.81
C SER A 22 4.50 16.49 22.42
N GLU A 23 3.76 16.60 21.31
CA GLU A 23 3.22 15.39 20.67
C GLU A 23 4.40 14.65 20.05
N LEU A 24 5.11 13.88 20.90
CA LEU A 24 5.84 12.71 20.49
C LEU A 24 4.93 11.99 19.50
N LEU A 25 5.25 12.12 18.21
CA LEU A 25 4.80 11.19 17.21
C LEU A 25 5.27 9.84 17.73
N GLU A 26 4.39 9.16 18.47
CA GLU A 26 4.62 7.81 18.92
C GLU A 26 5.02 7.05 17.67
N ASP A 27 6.28 6.63 17.63
CA ASP A 27 6.85 5.94 16.49
C ASP A 27 6.31 4.51 16.51
N TRP A 28 5.02 4.36 16.20
CA TRP A 28 4.36 3.07 16.00
C TRP A 28 4.94 2.32 14.78
N SER A 29 6.03 2.80 14.17
CA SER A 29 6.82 2.07 13.16
C SER A 29 7.91 1.19 13.74
N GLU A 30 7.99 0.99 15.07
CA GLU A 30 8.74 -0.16 15.59
C GLU A 30 8.25 -1.43 14.89
N SER A 31 9.15 -1.95 14.07
CA SER A 31 8.90 -3.04 13.16
C SER A 31 8.87 -4.30 14.00
N ILE A 32 7.70 -4.62 14.56
CA ILE A 32 7.44 -5.92 15.19
C ILE A 32 7.95 -6.98 14.19
N PRO A 33 8.87 -7.87 14.59
CA PRO A 33 9.44 -8.86 13.69
C PRO A 33 8.28 -9.56 12.98
N SER A 34 8.37 -9.59 11.65
CA SER A 34 7.36 -10.19 10.76
C SER A 34 6.78 -11.45 11.42
N GLY A 35 5.51 -11.36 11.82
CA GLY A 35 4.89 -12.21 12.83
C GLY A 35 5.22 -13.69 12.69
N VAL A 36 5.47 -14.33 13.84
CA VAL A 36 5.55 -15.78 13.94
C VAL A 36 4.26 -16.35 13.35
N CYS A 37 4.39 -17.07 12.24
CA CYS A 37 3.28 -17.80 11.64
C CYS A 37 2.98 -19.01 12.53
N LEU A 38 2.03 -18.87 13.44
CA LEU A 38 1.59 -19.99 14.26
C LEU A 38 0.79 -20.97 13.41
N LYS A 39 0.99 -22.27 13.67
CA LYS A 39 0.13 -23.31 13.11
C LYS A 39 -1.19 -23.32 13.86
N SER A 40 -2.22 -23.91 13.25
CA SER A 40 -3.57 -24.02 13.83
C SER A 40 -3.59 -24.69 15.19
N GLU A 41 -2.68 -25.65 15.44
CA GLU A 41 -2.57 -26.38 16.70
C GLU A 41 -1.99 -25.50 17.81
N ASP A 42 -0.90 -24.76 17.54
CA ASP A 42 -0.29 -23.84 18.51
C ASP A 42 -1.29 -22.77 18.99
N VAL A 43 -2.15 -22.32 18.07
CA VAL A 43 -3.20 -21.34 18.39
C VAL A 43 -4.27 -21.94 19.30
N LYS A 44 -4.67 -23.19 19.08
CA LYS A 44 -5.65 -23.86 19.94
C LYS A 44 -5.11 -24.07 21.36
N GLU A 45 -3.82 -24.39 21.49
CA GLU A 45 -3.18 -24.50 22.80
C GLU A 45 -3.15 -23.16 23.54
N LEU A 46 -2.79 -22.07 22.85
CA LEU A 46 -2.81 -20.72 23.41
C LEU A 46 -4.22 -20.25 23.81
N LEU A 47 -5.25 -20.73 23.12
CA LEU A 47 -6.63 -20.33 23.32
C LEU A 47 -7.44 -21.29 24.20
N PHE A 48 -6.85 -22.38 24.70
CA PHE A 48 -7.56 -23.47 25.40
C PHE A 48 -8.39 -23.01 26.62
N GLY A 49 -7.99 -21.90 27.26
CA GLY A 49 -8.70 -21.31 28.41
C GLY A 49 -9.81 -20.30 28.08
N PHE A 50 -10.05 -19.98 26.80
CA PHE A 50 -11.10 -19.06 26.37
C PHE A 50 -12.36 -19.81 25.95
N ASP A 51 -13.50 -19.14 25.99
CA ASP A 51 -14.76 -19.71 25.51
C ASP A 51 -14.68 -20.07 24.01
N THR A 52 -15.38 -21.14 23.63
CA THR A 52 -15.39 -21.70 22.27
C THR A 52 -15.71 -20.68 21.19
N HIS A 53 -16.60 -19.72 21.46
CA HIS A 53 -16.93 -18.63 20.54
C HIS A 53 -15.75 -17.66 20.31
N VAL A 54 -14.97 -17.32 21.35
CA VAL A 54 -13.74 -16.52 21.25
C VAL A 54 -12.69 -17.27 20.46
N GLN A 55 -12.50 -18.57 20.74
CA GLN A 55 -11.55 -19.41 20.03
C GLN A 55 -11.86 -19.46 18.53
N ALA A 56 -13.13 -19.68 18.18
CA ALA A 56 -13.58 -19.73 16.78
C ALA A 56 -13.31 -18.40 16.06
N LYS A 57 -13.62 -17.27 16.71
CA LYS A 57 -13.40 -15.93 16.15
C LYS A 57 -11.90 -15.63 15.99
N ALA A 58 -11.08 -15.97 16.98
CA ALA A 58 -9.63 -15.81 16.92
C ALA A 58 -9.02 -16.63 15.76
N MET A 59 -9.46 -17.89 15.61
CA MET A 59 -9.07 -18.77 14.50
C MET A 59 -9.48 -18.23 13.13
N GLU A 60 -10.62 -17.56 13.01
CA GLU A 60 -11.04 -16.90 11.78
C GLU A 60 -10.15 -15.69 11.46
N LEU A 61 -9.85 -14.86 12.46
CA LEU A 61 -9.13 -13.60 12.30
C LEU A 61 -7.66 -13.80 11.89
N ILE A 62 -7.03 -14.91 12.30
CA ILE A 62 -5.63 -15.20 11.91
C ILE A 62 -5.49 -15.86 10.53
N LYS A 63 -6.55 -16.48 10.00
CA LYS A 63 -6.49 -17.18 8.70
C LYS A 63 -6.26 -16.21 7.54
N ILE A 64 -6.81 -15.01 7.63
CA ILE A 64 -6.80 -14.05 6.54
C ILE A 64 -5.81 -12.93 6.86
N PRO A 65 -4.88 -12.60 5.96
CA PRO A 65 -4.00 -11.47 6.21
C PRO A 65 -4.77 -10.16 6.36
N PHE A 66 -4.23 -9.25 7.17
CA PHE A 66 -4.79 -7.94 7.44
C PHE A 66 -3.84 -6.82 7.03
N ASP A 67 -4.41 -5.73 6.54
CA ASP A 67 -3.71 -4.45 6.41
C ASP A 67 -4.15 -3.50 7.54
N ALA A 68 -3.63 -2.27 7.56
CA ALA A 68 -3.95 -1.32 8.62
C ALA A 68 -5.44 -0.90 8.62
N ALA A 69 -6.06 -0.80 7.45
CA ALA A 69 -7.47 -0.43 7.34
C ALA A 69 -8.38 -1.56 7.84
N LYS A 70 -8.07 -2.80 7.43
CA LYS A 70 -8.77 -4.00 7.88
C LYS A 70 -8.58 -4.25 9.36
N LEU A 71 -7.38 -4.03 9.92
CA LEU A 71 -7.16 -4.14 11.36
C LEU A 71 -8.02 -3.14 12.15
N ARG A 72 -8.18 -1.90 11.66
CA ARG A 72 -9.10 -0.93 12.26
C ARG A 72 -10.57 -1.35 12.17
N SER A 73 -10.98 -1.96 11.05
CA SER A 73 -12.33 -2.53 10.92
C SER A 73 -12.53 -3.64 11.96
N ILE A 74 -11.59 -4.58 12.04
CA ILE A 74 -11.61 -5.69 12.99
C ILE A 74 -11.69 -5.17 14.43
N ASP A 75 -10.86 -4.17 14.80
CA ASP A 75 -10.88 -3.56 16.13
C ASP A 75 -12.28 -2.97 16.44
N ARG A 76 -12.90 -2.28 15.48
CA ARG A 76 -14.27 -1.75 15.61
C ARG A 76 -15.35 -2.83 15.70
N ASP A 77 -15.20 -3.92 14.95
CA ASP A 77 -16.14 -5.05 14.95
C ASP A 77 -16.06 -5.80 16.30
N ILE A 78 -14.86 -5.96 16.85
CA ILE A 78 -14.64 -6.51 18.20
C ILE A 78 -15.26 -5.59 19.25
N ASP A 79 -15.05 -4.27 19.17
CA ASP A 79 -15.63 -3.31 20.13
C ASP A 79 -17.15 -3.29 20.09
N SER A 80 -17.74 -3.41 18.89
CA SER A 80 -19.18 -3.41 18.68
C SER A 80 -19.86 -4.74 19.06
N SER A 81 -19.08 -5.81 19.24
CA SER A 81 -19.60 -7.13 19.61
C SER A 81 -20.21 -7.11 21.02
N LYS A 82 -21.47 -7.52 21.16
CA LYS A 82 -22.17 -7.59 22.46
C LYS A 82 -21.91 -8.90 23.22
N GLU A 83 -21.49 -9.93 22.51
CA GLU A 83 -21.23 -11.27 23.05
C GLU A 83 -19.92 -11.36 23.83
N LEU A 84 -18.98 -10.43 23.58
CA LEU A 84 -17.65 -10.43 24.18
C LEU A 84 -17.56 -9.52 25.40
N GLN A 85 -16.94 -10.01 26.46
CA GLN A 85 -16.57 -9.22 27.62
C GLN A 85 -15.44 -8.23 27.30
N PRO A 86 -15.30 -7.12 28.05
CA PRO A 86 -14.24 -6.13 27.82
C PRO A 86 -12.82 -6.72 27.85
N SER A 87 -12.58 -7.69 28.74
CA SER A 87 -11.30 -8.40 28.87
C SER A 87 -10.99 -9.27 27.64
N GLU A 88 -12.00 -9.96 27.11
CA GLU A 88 -11.89 -10.80 25.92
C GLU A 88 -11.64 -9.96 24.68
N LYS A 89 -12.30 -8.80 24.56
CA LYS A 89 -12.05 -7.83 23.49
C LYS A 89 -10.60 -7.36 23.48
N ALA A 90 -10.08 -6.94 24.64
CA ALA A 90 -8.69 -6.51 24.76
C ALA A 90 -7.71 -7.64 24.40
N THR A 91 -8.00 -8.84 24.90
CA THR A 91 -7.16 -10.02 24.63
C THR A 91 -7.16 -10.39 23.15
N LEU A 92 -8.31 -10.37 22.49
CA LEU A 92 -8.44 -10.69 21.08
C LEU A 92 -7.72 -9.68 20.18
N LYS A 93 -7.82 -8.37 20.50
CA LYS A 93 -7.05 -7.34 19.78
C LYS A 93 -5.55 -7.55 19.90
N GLN A 94 -5.09 -7.89 21.11
CA GLN A 94 -3.66 -8.15 21.36
C GLN A 94 -3.20 -9.43 20.66
N PHE A 95 -4.02 -10.47 20.69
CA PHE A 95 -3.79 -11.73 19.99
C PHE A 95 -3.60 -11.53 18.48
N ILE A 96 -4.48 -10.75 17.83
CA ILE A 96 -4.37 -10.46 16.38
C ILE A 96 -3.10 -9.68 16.05
N ARG A 97 -2.70 -8.74 16.92
CA ARG A 97 -1.47 -7.95 16.74
C ARG A 97 -0.20 -8.81 16.81
N PHE A 98 -0.17 -9.82 17.69
CA PHE A 98 1.00 -10.70 17.85
C PHE A 98 1.03 -11.86 16.87
N TYR A 99 -0.11 -12.51 16.64
CA TYR A 99 -0.16 -13.80 15.92
C TYR A 99 -0.85 -13.72 14.56
N GLY A 100 -1.55 -12.63 14.26
CA GLY A 100 -2.22 -12.49 12.98
C GLY A 100 -1.25 -12.13 11.85
N HIS A 101 -1.64 -12.49 10.62
CA HIS A 101 -0.82 -12.26 9.44
C HIS A 101 -0.97 -10.85 8.89
N LYS A 102 0.10 -10.04 8.96
CA LYS A 102 0.12 -8.76 8.27
C LYS A 102 0.28 -8.96 6.75
N GLU A 103 -0.58 -8.32 5.97
CA GLU A 103 -0.54 -8.37 4.51
C GLU A 103 0.81 -7.85 4.01
N ARG A 104 1.53 -8.70 3.26
CA ARG A 104 2.80 -8.32 2.64
C ARG A 104 2.54 -7.32 1.52
N LYS A 105 3.06 -6.11 1.68
CA LYS A 105 3.08 -5.13 0.58
C LYS A 105 4.03 -5.60 -0.54
N ARG A 106 3.86 -5.06 -1.75
CA ARG A 106 4.63 -5.52 -2.92
C ARG A 106 6.13 -5.39 -2.64
N PRO A 107 7.00 -6.30 -3.11
CA PRO A 107 8.45 -6.24 -2.83
C PRO A 107 9.09 -4.90 -3.20
N ARG A 108 8.60 -4.27 -4.28
CA ARG A 108 9.00 -2.92 -4.71
C ARG A 108 8.75 -1.84 -3.64
N ASP A 109 7.68 -1.99 -2.87
CA ASP A 109 7.26 -0.99 -1.88
C ASP A 109 8.15 -1.09 -0.62
N MET A 110 8.81 -2.24 -0.40
CA MET A 110 9.74 -2.43 0.71
C MET A 110 10.94 -1.49 0.58
N LEU A 111 11.58 -1.45 -0.60
CA LEU A 111 12.74 -0.61 -0.89
C LEU A 111 12.40 0.90 -0.87
N LEU A 112 11.16 1.24 -1.19
CA LEU A 112 10.66 2.62 -1.19
C LEU A 112 10.25 3.12 0.21
N ARG A 113 10.06 2.22 1.17
CA ARG A 113 9.67 2.53 2.55
C ARG A 113 10.87 2.69 3.47
N ASP A 114 11.89 1.86 3.29
CA ASP A 114 13.12 1.95 4.07
C ASP A 114 13.84 3.28 3.81
N LYS A 115 14.13 4.02 4.89
CA LYS A 115 14.70 5.37 4.84
C LYS A 115 16.07 5.35 4.16
N ASP A 116 16.83 4.28 4.36
CA ASP A 116 18.20 4.16 3.87
C ASP A 116 18.23 3.83 2.37
N THR A 117 17.34 2.94 1.91
CA THR A 117 17.33 2.51 0.50
C THR A 117 16.44 3.35 -0.41
N LYS A 118 15.48 4.11 0.13
CA LYS A 118 14.51 4.89 -0.67
C LYS A 118 15.18 5.87 -1.63
N LYS A 119 16.17 6.62 -1.16
CA LYS A 119 16.86 7.62 -1.98
C LYS A 119 17.59 6.97 -3.16
N THR A 120 18.31 5.88 -2.88
CA THR A 120 19.06 5.12 -3.89
C THR A 120 18.12 4.49 -4.92
N SER A 121 17.03 3.87 -4.47
CA SER A 121 16.06 3.24 -5.38
C SER A 121 15.36 4.23 -6.31
N LEU A 122 14.95 5.40 -5.80
CA LEU A 122 14.36 6.46 -6.61
C LEU A 122 15.36 7.06 -7.59
N ARG A 123 16.63 7.21 -7.18
CA ARG A 123 17.70 7.70 -8.06
C ARG A 123 17.91 6.73 -9.23
N ILE A 124 18.14 5.45 -8.96
CA ILE A 124 18.33 4.43 -10.00
C ILE A 124 17.13 4.43 -10.95
N ARG A 125 15.90 4.45 -10.40
CA ARG A 125 14.69 4.48 -11.22
C ARG A 125 14.65 5.69 -12.16
N LYS A 126 15.09 6.87 -11.72
CA LYS A 126 15.16 8.06 -12.57
C LYS A 126 16.24 7.93 -13.64
N GLU A 127 17.43 7.44 -13.26
CA GLU A 127 18.55 7.23 -14.18
C GLU A 127 18.22 6.19 -15.27
N THR A 128 17.50 5.14 -14.90
CA THR A 128 17.15 4.05 -15.82
C THR A 128 15.85 4.25 -16.57
N ALA A 129 14.96 5.17 -16.13
CA ALA A 129 13.61 5.33 -16.70
C ALA A 129 13.60 5.60 -18.21
N PHE A 130 14.65 6.25 -18.73
CA PHE A 130 14.74 6.64 -20.13
C PHE A 130 15.86 5.91 -20.88
N MET A 131 16.50 4.91 -20.26
CA MET A 131 17.49 4.09 -20.96
C MET A 131 16.81 3.34 -22.11
N GLY A 132 17.35 3.52 -23.33
CA GLY A 132 16.77 2.93 -24.55
C GLY A 132 15.60 3.70 -25.15
N TYR A 133 15.17 4.82 -24.55
CA TYR A 133 14.16 5.68 -25.15
C TYR A 133 14.83 6.68 -26.10
N THR A 134 14.44 6.66 -27.36
CA THR A 134 14.77 7.74 -28.30
C THR A 134 13.57 8.67 -28.39
N TRP A 135 13.71 9.93 -27.98
CA TRP A 135 12.68 10.93 -28.25
C TRP A 135 12.59 11.16 -29.76
N ARG A 136 11.51 10.69 -30.39
CA ARG A 136 11.20 11.01 -31.78
C ARG A 136 10.15 12.10 -31.79
N ARG A 137 10.44 13.20 -32.49
CA ARG A 137 9.41 14.19 -32.80
C ARG A 137 8.37 13.51 -33.69
N MET A 138 7.10 13.63 -33.32
CA MET A 138 6.00 13.26 -34.22
C MET A 138 6.20 14.05 -35.51
N ARG A 139 6.21 13.38 -36.66
CA ARG A 139 6.16 14.08 -37.94
C ARG A 139 4.81 14.80 -38.03
N PRO A 140 4.69 15.89 -38.82
CA PRO A 140 3.43 16.58 -39.03
C PRO A 140 2.25 15.68 -39.46
N GLY A 141 2.51 14.45 -39.92
CA GLY A 141 1.52 13.44 -40.29
C GLY A 141 1.41 12.21 -39.36
N GLY A 142 1.97 12.25 -38.14
CA GLY A 142 1.88 11.13 -37.18
C GLY A 142 2.91 10.01 -37.39
N TYR A 143 2.75 8.89 -36.66
CA TYR A 143 3.64 7.73 -36.69
C TYR A 143 3.17 6.75 -37.79
N ILE A 144 3.82 6.77 -38.95
CA ILE A 144 3.68 5.70 -39.95
C ILE A 144 4.70 4.62 -39.60
N ASP A 145 4.21 3.44 -39.19
CA ASP A 145 5.04 2.25 -38.96
C ASP A 145 5.64 1.80 -40.30
N PRO A 146 6.97 1.74 -40.45
CA PRO A 146 7.62 1.41 -41.72
C PRO A 146 7.54 -0.09 -42.08
N LYS A 147 6.71 -0.89 -41.40
CA LYS A 147 6.73 -2.37 -41.50
C LYS A 147 5.55 -3.00 -42.24
N VAL A 148 4.84 -2.23 -43.08
CA VAL A 148 3.79 -2.79 -43.96
C VAL A 148 3.95 -2.23 -45.37
N THR A 149 5.07 -2.52 -46.04
CA THR A 149 5.12 -2.55 -47.52
C THR A 149 6.26 -3.48 -47.97
N GLU A 150 6.20 -4.75 -47.57
CA GLU A 150 6.77 -5.81 -48.42
C GLU A 150 5.60 -6.35 -49.23
N MET A 151 5.42 -5.83 -50.45
CA MET A 151 4.59 -6.48 -51.45
C MET A 151 5.54 -7.21 -52.43
N PRO A 152 5.27 -8.48 -52.76
CA PRO A 152 6.17 -9.33 -53.51
C PRO A 152 6.28 -8.88 -54.96
N ASN A 153 7.49 -8.97 -55.51
CA ASN A 153 7.72 -8.97 -56.95
C ASN A 153 6.79 -9.99 -57.61
N MET A 154 5.89 -9.52 -58.47
CA MET A 154 5.18 -10.35 -59.44
C MET A 154 5.65 -9.90 -60.81
N ASP A 155 6.62 -10.64 -61.34
CA ASP A 155 7.03 -10.58 -62.73
C ASP A 155 6.44 -11.82 -63.40
N GLU A 156 5.32 -11.65 -64.12
CA GLU A 156 4.89 -12.59 -65.17
C GLU A 156 3.79 -11.94 -66.02
N SER A 157 4.18 -11.41 -67.17
CA SER A 157 3.27 -11.15 -68.29
C SER A 157 3.66 -12.06 -69.45
N GLN A 158 3.14 -13.29 -69.43
CA GLN A 158 2.86 -14.09 -70.62
C GLN A 158 1.59 -13.46 -71.27
N ALA A 159 1.33 -13.40 -72.57
CA ALA A 159 1.99 -13.78 -73.81
C ALA A 159 1.21 -13.05 -74.94
N LEU A 160 1.80 -12.88 -76.12
CA LEU A 160 1.08 -12.83 -77.41
C LEU A 160 2.10 -12.99 -78.55
N THR A 161 2.21 -14.21 -79.06
CA THR A 161 2.85 -14.53 -80.34
C THR A 161 2.04 -13.96 -81.50
N PRO A 162 2.69 -13.69 -82.65
CA PRO A 162 2.20 -14.35 -83.84
C PRO A 162 3.33 -14.90 -84.72
N ASN A 163 3.29 -16.20 -84.99
CA ASN A 163 3.94 -16.80 -86.16
C ASN A 163 2.91 -16.84 -87.28
N ILE A 164 3.05 -15.99 -88.31
CA ILE A 164 2.65 -16.32 -89.69
C ILE A 164 3.70 -15.74 -90.62
N GLU A 165 4.21 -16.64 -91.45
CA GLU A 165 5.26 -16.57 -92.45
C GLU A 165 4.78 -15.92 -93.76
N CYS A 166 5.67 -15.17 -94.41
CA CYS A 166 5.82 -14.98 -95.86
C CYS A 166 7.20 -14.36 -96.12
#